data_AF-A0A327U389-F1
#
_entry.id   AF-A0A327U389-F1
#
_cell.length_a   1.000
_cell.length_b   1.000
_cell.length_c   1.000
_cell.angle_alpha   90.00
_cell.angle_beta   90.00
_cell.angle_gamma   90.00
#
_symmetry.space_group_name_H-M   'P 1'
#
loop_
_entity.id
_entity.type
_entity.pdbx_description
1 polymer ?
#
loop_
_entity_poly.entity_id
_entity_poly.type
_entity_poly.pdbx_seq_one_letter_code
_entity_poly.pdbx_strand_id
1 'polypeptide(L)'
;MSSFYADISPQVYEITWQAGHVETVIAHQVAHSSQSIQVSALANGEFATKSEGQQRITFHAEVDGRWTLQLSAVEADIRTIRNVTNGEQLPGGTR
;
A
#
# COMPACT_ATOMS: atom_id res chain seq x y z
N MET A 1 -6.17 -23.61 15.54
CA MET A 1 -5.77 -22.25 15.94
C MET A 1 -6.46 -21.29 14.97
N SER A 2 -7.45 -20.53 15.43
CA SER A 2 -8.13 -19.54 14.60
C SER A 2 -7.22 -18.31 14.50
N SER A 3 -6.75 -17.97 13.30
CA SER A 3 -6.04 -16.71 13.04
C SER A 3 -7.03 -15.57 13.33
N PHE A 4 -6.61 -14.54 14.07
CA PHE A 4 -7.44 -13.34 14.31
C PHE A 4 -7.86 -12.62 13.01
N TYR A 5 -7.27 -13.00 11.86
CA TYR A 5 -7.54 -12.45 10.54
C TYR A 5 -8.33 -13.38 9.61
N ALA A 6 -8.78 -14.54 10.11
CA ALA A 6 -9.48 -15.56 9.31
C ALA A 6 -10.79 -15.08 8.64
N ASP A 7 -11.32 -13.92 9.07
CA ASP A 7 -12.59 -13.37 8.56
C ASP A 7 -12.43 -12.26 7.50
N ILE A 8 -11.19 -11.83 7.20
CA ILE A 8 -10.98 -10.84 6.13
C ILE A 8 -10.73 -11.60 4.83
N SER A 9 -11.73 -11.64 3.95
CA SER A 9 -11.50 -12.23 2.62
C SER A 9 -10.44 -11.42 1.86
N PRO A 10 -9.44 -12.07 1.24
CA PRO A 10 -8.47 -11.37 0.41
C PRO A 10 -9.17 -10.67 -0.75
N GLN A 11 -8.70 -9.47 -1.06
CA GLN A 11 -9.18 -8.63 -2.15
C GLN A 11 -8.12 -8.56 -3.24
N VAL A 12 -8.56 -8.34 -4.48
CA VAL A 12 -7.69 -8.24 -5.64
C VAL A 12 -7.51 -6.76 -6.00
N TYR A 13 -6.25 -6.34 -6.12
CA TYR A 13 -5.87 -4.97 -6.45
C TYR A 13 -5.12 -4.94 -7.79
N GLU A 14 -5.55 -4.07 -8.70
CA GLU A 14 -4.81 -3.71 -9.90
C GLU A 14 -3.98 -2.46 -9.61
N ILE A 15 -2.68 -2.53 -9.88
CA ILE A 15 -1.72 -1.46 -9.66
C ILE A 15 -1.17 -1.05 -11.01
N THR A 16 -1.42 0.21 -11.39
CA THR A 16 -0.74 0.82 -12.54
C THR A 16 0.45 1.61 -12.03
N TRP A 17 1.62 1.34 -12.57
CA TRP A 17 2.87 2.00 -12.22
C TRP A 17 3.11 3.23 -13.09
N GLN A 18 3.91 4.17 -12.62
CA GLN A 18 4.32 5.34 -13.40
C GLN A 18 5.05 4.94 -14.69
N ALA A 19 5.81 3.84 -14.66
CA ALA A 19 6.48 3.27 -15.81
C ALA A 19 5.53 2.66 -16.87
N GLY A 20 4.22 2.58 -16.59
CA GLY A 20 3.20 2.02 -17.48
C GLY A 20 2.96 0.51 -17.34
N HIS A 21 3.77 -0.17 -16.52
CA HIS A 21 3.52 -1.54 -16.08
C HIS A 21 2.20 -1.64 -15.29
N VAL A 22 1.49 -2.75 -15.42
CA VAL A 22 0.29 -3.06 -14.65
C VAL A 22 0.45 -4.45 -14.02
N GLU A 23 0.21 -4.57 -12.73
CA GLU A 23 0.15 -5.87 -12.05
C GLU A 23 -1.06 -6.02 -11.14
N THR A 24 -1.32 -7.27 -10.78
CA THR A 24 -2.39 -7.64 -9.87
C THR A 24 -1.82 -8.22 -8.59
N VAL A 25 -2.24 -7.68 -7.45
CA VAL A 25 -1.83 -8.12 -6.11
C VAL A 25 -3.05 -8.55 -5.32
N ILE A 26 -2.95 -9.69 -4.64
CA ILE A 26 -3.96 -10.16 -3.70
C ILE A 26 -3.57 -9.70 -2.30
N ALA A 27 -4.47 -9.03 -1.59
CA ALA A 27 -4.20 -8.49 -0.27
C ALA A 27 -5.43 -8.52 0.64
N HIS A 28 -5.22 -8.88 1.90
CA HIS A 28 -6.20 -8.73 2.97
C HIS A 28 -6.15 -7.31 3.56
N GLN A 29 -4.97 -6.67 3.53
CA GLN A 29 -4.77 -5.33 4.08
C GLN A 29 -3.85 -4.50 3.18
N VAL A 30 -4.22 -3.23 3.00
CA VAL A 30 -3.39 -2.20 2.37
C VAL A 30 -3.13 -1.11 3.39
N ALA A 31 -1.86 -0.71 3.55
CA ALA A 31 -1.44 0.29 4.51
C ALA A 31 -0.48 1.30 3.88
N HIS A 32 -0.58 2.56 4.31
CA HIS A 32 0.36 3.63 3.98
C HIS A 32 1.30 3.85 5.15
N SER A 33 2.59 3.93 4.89
CA SER A 33 3.56 4.44 5.86
C SER A 33 3.50 5.97 5.84
N SER A 34 3.27 6.59 6.98
CA SER A 34 3.32 8.05 7.09
C SER A 34 4.77 8.53 7.01
N GLN A 35 4.98 9.68 6.35
CA GLN A 35 6.25 10.38 6.42
C GLN A 35 6.47 10.88 7.84
N SER A 36 7.63 10.56 8.41
CA SER A 36 8.10 11.21 9.63
C SER A 36 9.09 12.31 9.27
N ILE A 37 8.83 13.53 9.74
CA ILE A 37 9.76 14.65 9.63
C ILE A 37 10.55 14.67 10.93
N GLN A 38 11.85 14.41 10.84
CA GLN A 38 12.76 14.63 11.95
C GLN A 38 13.26 16.07 11.90
N VAL A 39 13.07 16.80 13.01
CA VAL A 39 13.61 18.15 13.20
C VAL A 39 14.73 18.05 14.22
N SER A 40 15.93 18.51 13.86
CA SER A 40 17.09 18.55 14.76
C SER A 40 17.60 19.99 14.89
N ALA A 41 17.86 20.43 16.11
CA ALA A 41 18.53 21.70 16.37
C ALA A 41 20.05 21.53 16.18
N LEU A 42 20.64 22.36 15.34
CA LEU A 42 22.07 22.41 15.10
C LEU A 42 22.75 23.33 16.13
N ALA A 43 24.04 23.10 16.38
CA ALA A 43 24.81 23.85 17.37
C ALA A 43 24.96 25.36 17.06
N ASN A 44 24.71 25.77 15.80
CA ASN A 44 24.70 27.16 15.35
C ASN A 44 23.33 27.85 15.51
N GLY A 45 22.33 27.18 16.10
CA GLY A 45 20.98 27.72 16.29
C GLY A 45 20.06 27.55 15.08
N GLU A 46 20.49 26.86 14.03
CA GLU A 46 19.65 26.50 12.89
C GLU A 46 18.86 25.21 13.15
N PHE A 47 17.75 25.02 12.44
CA PHE A 47 16.98 23.77 12.46
C PHE A 47 17.20 23.01 11.16
N ALA A 48 17.65 21.76 11.26
CA ALA A 48 17.73 20.84 10.13
C ALA A 48 16.47 19.98 10.10
N THR A 49 15.78 19.97 8.96
CA THR A 49 14.67 19.04 8.70
C THR A 49 15.18 17.90 7.84
N LYS A 50 15.09 16.66 8.34
CA LYS A 50 15.34 15.45 7.56
C LYS A 50 14.01 14.75 7.35
N SER A 51 13.58 14.65 6.11
CA SER A 51 12.48 13.76 5.74
C SER A 51 13.06 12.34 5.67
N GLU A 52 12.74 11.49 6.65
CA GLU A 52 13.13 10.08 6.59
C GLU A 52 12.01 9.28 5.89
N GLY A 53 12.32 8.81 4.69
CA GLY A 53 11.56 7.78 3.99
C GLY A 53 10.66 8.32 2.88
N GLN A 54 10.82 7.75 1.68
CA GLN A 54 9.79 7.81 0.66
C GLN A 54 8.50 7.18 1.23
N GLN A 55 7.36 7.85 1.04
CA GLN A 55 6.07 7.30 1.45
C GLN A 55 5.85 5.97 0.74
N ARG A 56 5.58 4.90 1.49
CA ARG A 56 5.38 3.55 0.94
C ARG A 56 3.97 3.06 1.17
N ILE A 57 3.47 2.30 0.21
CA ILE A 57 2.25 1.51 0.30
C ILE A 57 2.63 0.05 0.42
N THR A 58 2.04 -0.65 1.39
CA THR A 58 2.29 -2.08 1.64
C THR A 58 1.00 -2.89 1.55
N PHE A 59 1.08 -4.03 0.87
CA PHE A 59 0.00 -4.99 0.68
C PHE A 59 0.36 -6.26 1.43
N HIS A 60 -0.51 -6.70 2.35
CA HIS A 60 -0.31 -7.92 3.12
C HIS A 60 -1.42 -8.92 2.84
N ALA A 61 -1.06 -10.20 2.78
CA ALA A 61 -2.01 -11.30 2.71
C ALA A 61 -1.59 -12.44 3.63
N GLU A 62 -2.57 -13.18 4.12
CA GLU A 62 -2.31 -14.49 4.71
C GLU A 62 -2.02 -15.50 3.59
N VAL A 63 -0.86 -16.14 3.65
CA VAL A 63 -0.43 -17.24 2.76
C VAL A 63 0.00 -18.40 3.64
N ASP A 64 -0.62 -19.57 3.46
CA ASP A 64 -0.37 -20.78 4.26
C ASP A 64 -0.41 -20.54 5.79
N GLY A 65 -1.38 -19.73 6.25
CA GLY A 65 -1.53 -19.40 7.68
C GLY A 65 -0.53 -18.36 8.20
N ARG A 66 0.24 -17.71 7.32
CA ARG A 66 1.25 -16.71 7.69
C ARG A 66 0.97 -15.36 7.05
N TRP A 67 0.96 -14.33 7.88
CA TRP A 67 0.88 -12.96 7.40
C TRP A 67 2.15 -12.58 6.64
N THR A 68 1.99 -12.31 5.35
CA THR A 68 3.11 -12.14 4.42
C THR A 68 2.93 -10.84 3.65
N LEU A 69 4.00 -10.05 3.58
CA LEU A 69 4.09 -8.88 2.72
C LEU A 69 4.12 -9.34 1.25
N GLN A 70 3.08 -8.99 0.49
CA GLN A 70 2.96 -9.32 -0.94
C GLN A 70 3.64 -8.28 -1.82
N LEU A 71 3.47 -6.99 -1.48
CA LEU A 71 4.08 -5.88 -2.19
C LEU A 71 4.43 -4.75 -1.21
N SER A 72 5.58 -4.13 -1.41
CA SER A 72 5.96 -2.87 -0.77
C SER A 72 6.53 -1.95 -1.83
N ALA A 73 5.87 -0.83 -2.06
CA ALA A 73 6.15 0.07 -3.16
C ALA A 73 6.22 1.51 -2.69
N VAL A 74 7.06 2.31 -3.34
CA VAL A 74 7.10 3.76 -3.11
C VAL A 74 5.86 4.36 -3.76
N GLU A 75 5.12 5.18 -3.01
CA GLU A 75 3.87 5.79 -3.46
C GLU A 75 4.08 6.64 -4.73
N ALA A 76 5.24 7.31 -4.85
CA ALA A 76 5.59 8.09 -6.03
C ALA A 76 5.77 7.26 -7.31
N ASP A 77 6.05 5.95 -7.20
CA ASP A 77 6.19 5.06 -8.37
C ASP A 77 4.83 4.50 -8.83
N ILE A 78 3.78 4.72 -8.06
CA ILE A 78 2.43 4.23 -8.35
C ILE A 78 1.63 5.33 -9.04
N ARG A 79 0.92 4.97 -10.10
CA ARG A 79 -0.01 5.85 -10.80
C ARG A 79 -1.42 5.69 -10.27
N THR A 80 -1.92 4.46 -10.18
CA THR A 80 -3.25 4.14 -9.62
C THR A 80 -3.23 2.80 -8.91
N ILE A 81 -4.10 2.68 -7.89
CA ILE A 81 -4.44 1.42 -7.23
C ILE A 81 -5.96 1.29 -7.31
N ARG A 82 -6.44 0.16 -7.81
CA ARG A 82 -7.87 -0.12 -7.95
C ARG A 82 -8.20 -1.45 -7.30
N ASN A 83 -9.23 -1.46 -6.45
CA ASN A 83 -9.80 -2.72 -5.98
C ASN A 83 -10.69 -3.30 -7.10
N VAL A 84 -10.31 -4.45 -7.63
CA VAL A 84 -10.99 -5.11 -8.75
C VAL A 84 -11.59 -6.46 -8.34
N THR A 85 -11.76 -6.69 -7.03
CA THR A 85 -12.25 -7.98 -6.48
C THR A 85 -13.54 -8.46 -7.12
N ASN A 86 -14.46 -7.55 -7.47
CA ASN A 86 -15.76 -7.87 -8.07
C ASN A 86 -15.85 -7.53 -9.57
N GLY A 87 -14.72 -7.30 -10.24
CA GLY A 87 -14.66 -6.78 -11.61
C GLY A 87 -14.81 -5.26 -11.69
N GLU A 88 -14.77 -4.73 -12.92
CA GLU A 88 -14.88 -3.29 -13.18
C GLU A 88 -16.30 -2.79 -12.90
N GLN A 89 -16.48 -2.00 -11.82
CA GLN A 89 -17.74 -1.31 -11.57
C GLN A 89 -17.75 -0.02 -12.40
N LEU A 90 -18.20 -0.11 -13.65
CA LEU A 90 -18.44 1.07 -14.49
C LEU A 90 -19.57 1.90 -13.86
N PRO A 91 -19.40 3.23 -13.67
CA PRO A 91 -20.50 4.07 -13.23
C PRO A 91 -21.55 4.10 -14.35
N GLY A 92 -22.70 3.46 -14.11
CA GLY A 92 -23.87 3.51 -15.01
C GLY A 92 -24.38 2.17 -15.56
N GLY A 93 -23.81 1.03 -15.18
CA GLY A 93 -24.31 -0.28 -15.63
C GLY A 93 -25.47 -0.81 -14.80
N THR A 94 -26.71 -0.54 -15.19
CA THR A 94 -27.87 -1.36 -14.78
C THR A 94 -27.70 -2.78 -15.35
N ARG A 95 -27.69 -3.78 -14.46
CA ARG A 95 -27.97 -5.17 -14.84
C ARG A 95 -29.47 -5.39 -14.99
#